data_AF-A0A0W1QJV9-F1
#
_entry.id   AF-A0A0W1QJV9-F1
#
_cell.length_a   1.000
_cell.length_b   1.000
_cell.length_c   1.000
_cell.angle_alpha   90.00
_cell.angle_beta   90.00
_cell.angle_gamma   90.00
#
_symmetry.space_group_name_H-M   'P 1'
#
loop_
_entity.id
_entity.type
_entity.pdbx_description
1 polymer ?
#
loop_
_entity_poly.entity_id
_entity_poly.type
_entity_poly.pdbx_seq_one_letter_code
_entity_poly.pdbx_strand_id
1 'polypeptide(L)'
;MHRRAFLGSAITAGAAALLSPERAFAAMLPADWTLGVADVEADLAPRAMRRLHGRAPAALRGVLYRNGPAKFRRGDTAATHWFDGDGMVRRFAIGDGEARLAARFVDTEKRRQEAKAGRMLMPGFGTPGREGAILTGPDSANAANTSVMMAGGELWALWEGGSAYRLDPDTLATIGPKTLRPDLAQMPFLAHPRIEQDGTVWNLGLAGERAMLWKLRPDGTLAGATPLRLPRASYIHDFTATARHLVIVLQPWVQGPGRPPYLNLLQWQPDAGTQVLVVEKDDPARTRLFELPAFSFFHLGDAWEERDGTIRFDGCFSDTPAFGVAEARDLLLGRTQPMPSPELTMVALHPDGRGTLMRSGAVGEFPQNDRRVAGQRRRFTSYSGLYGKGRPFAQGVGIVDWEKGGTRGYRFGADQLVEEFLFVPRGSGEGDGWLVGTTLNLAARATELHVLDTRSLEAGPVASWRADAALPVGFHGTFRQG
;
A
#
# COMPACT_ATOMS: atom_id res chain seq x y z
N MET A 1 15.20 55.96 53.19
CA MET A 1 16.35 55.75 52.27
C MET A 1 17.09 54.52 52.80
N HIS A 2 17.33 53.38 52.14
CA HIS A 2 17.46 52.94 50.74
C HIS A 2 16.87 51.50 50.62
N ARG A 3 16.01 51.16 49.63
CA ARG A 3 16.27 50.71 48.23
C ARG A 3 17.11 49.40 48.17
N ARG A 4 16.80 48.32 47.43
CA ARG A 4 15.79 48.00 46.39
C ARG A 4 15.86 46.46 46.10
N ALA A 5 14.70 45.87 45.80
CA ALA A 5 14.40 44.81 44.82
C ALA A 5 15.20 43.49 44.73
N PHE A 6 14.51 42.34 44.93
CA PHE A 6 14.07 41.51 43.79
C PHE A 6 12.89 40.61 44.22
N LEU A 7 11.74 40.85 43.60
CA LEU A 7 10.54 40.03 43.62
C LEU A 7 10.59 39.08 42.42
N GLY A 8 10.14 37.84 42.61
CA GLY A 8 9.50 37.08 41.52
C GLY A 8 10.11 35.72 41.20
N SER A 9 9.55 34.68 41.80
CA SER A 9 9.32 33.38 41.13
C SER A 9 8.52 32.44 42.03
N ALA A 10 7.25 32.80 42.24
CA ALA A 10 6.23 31.83 42.60
C ALA A 10 5.17 31.81 41.49
N ILE A 11 4.73 30.60 41.14
CA ILE A 11 3.58 30.25 40.30
C ILE A 11 3.85 30.22 38.79
N THR A 12 4.30 29.07 38.31
CA THR A 12 3.79 28.43 37.07
C THR A 12 3.78 26.91 37.23
N ALA A 13 3.05 26.43 38.24
CA ALA A 13 2.46 25.09 38.20
C ALA A 13 1.16 25.21 37.42
N GLY A 14 1.18 24.92 36.12
CA GLY A 14 -0.03 24.95 35.30
C GLY A 14 0.25 24.77 33.81
N ALA A 15 -0.35 23.73 33.23
CA ALA A 15 -0.42 23.39 31.81
C ALA A 15 0.72 22.55 31.19
N ALA A 16 1.36 21.66 31.95
CA ALA A 16 1.89 20.42 31.37
C ALA A 16 0.72 19.44 31.17
N ALA A 17 -0.13 19.72 30.17
CA ALA A 17 -1.11 18.75 29.71
C ALA A 17 -0.34 17.51 29.25
N LEU A 18 -0.62 16.37 29.89
CA LEU A 18 -0.09 15.03 29.60
C LEU A 18 0.02 14.81 28.09
N LEU A 19 1.24 14.93 27.56
CA LEU A 19 1.55 14.50 26.20
C LEU A 19 1.35 12.99 26.19
N SER A 20 0.51 12.48 25.30
CA SER A 20 0.44 11.03 25.07
C SER A 20 1.83 10.50 24.69
N PRO A 21 2.15 9.22 24.92
CA PRO A 21 3.43 8.62 24.49
C PRO A 21 3.77 8.94 23.02
N GLU A 22 2.74 8.97 22.15
CA GLU A 22 2.82 9.36 20.73
C GLU A 22 3.32 10.82 20.54
N ARG A 23 2.88 11.76 21.39
CA ARG A 23 3.33 13.16 21.35
C ARG A 23 4.74 13.35 21.89
N ALA A 24 5.13 12.59 22.91
CA ALA A 24 6.50 12.62 23.45
C ALA A 24 7.51 12.01 22.47
N PHE A 25 7.14 10.92 21.80
CA PHE A 25 8.00 10.26 20.81
C PHE A 25 8.15 11.07 19.51
N ALA A 26 7.07 11.66 19.00
CA ALA A 26 7.13 12.53 17.81
C ALA A 26 7.96 13.81 18.04
N ALA A 27 8.00 14.32 19.28
CA ALA A 27 8.84 15.47 19.64
C ALA A 27 10.34 15.12 19.74
N MET A 28 10.70 13.83 19.79
CA MET A 28 12.08 13.36 19.84
C MET A 28 12.67 13.02 18.45
N LEU A 29 11.87 13.01 17.39
CA LEU A 29 12.35 12.73 16.03
C LEU A 29 12.69 14.03 15.27
N PRO A 30 13.81 14.07 14.52
CA PRO A 30 14.41 15.29 14.01
C PRO A 30 13.64 15.99 12.88
N ALA A 31 12.59 15.38 12.33
CA ALA A 31 11.81 15.93 11.23
C ALA A 31 10.29 15.79 11.44
N ASP A 32 9.53 16.83 11.09
CA ASP A 32 8.07 16.94 11.18
C ASP A 32 7.31 15.78 10.49
N TRP A 33 7.80 15.29 9.36
CA TRP A 33 7.18 14.21 8.58
C TRP A 33 7.20 12.85 9.30
N THR A 34 8.00 12.70 10.36
CA THR A 34 8.10 11.43 11.11
C THR A 34 6.81 11.03 11.82
N LEU A 35 5.84 11.94 11.92
CA LEU A 35 4.46 11.59 12.28
C LEU A 35 3.89 10.49 11.36
N GLY A 36 4.32 10.43 10.10
CA GLY A 36 3.92 9.39 9.14
C GLY A 36 4.41 7.98 9.48
N VAL A 37 5.35 7.84 10.42
CA VAL A 37 5.89 6.56 10.90
C VAL A 37 5.88 6.45 12.43
N ALA A 38 5.00 7.24 13.06
CA ALA A 38 4.77 7.17 14.49
C ALA A 38 4.03 5.88 14.87
N ASP A 39 4.19 5.47 16.12
CA ASP A 39 3.43 4.38 16.70
C ASP A 39 2.01 4.85 17.06
N VAL A 40 1.05 3.94 16.91
CA VAL A 40 -0.31 4.04 17.44
C VAL A 40 -0.44 3.05 18.60
N GLU A 41 -0.92 3.50 19.74
CA GLU A 41 -0.94 2.66 20.95
C GLU A 41 -2.19 1.79 21.09
N ALA A 42 -3.31 2.19 20.48
CA ALA A 42 -4.60 1.52 20.66
C ALA A 42 -5.50 1.60 19.43
N ASP A 43 -6.52 0.73 19.40
CA ASP A 43 -7.61 0.80 18.44
C ASP A 43 -8.38 2.12 18.59
N LEU A 44 -8.95 2.59 17.49
CA LEU A 44 -9.79 3.78 17.44
C LEU A 44 -11.24 3.39 17.19
N ALA A 45 -12.08 3.56 18.21
CA ALA A 45 -13.52 3.34 18.10
C ALA A 45 -14.15 4.26 17.03
N PRO A 46 -15.27 3.83 16.39
CA PRO A 46 -15.93 4.63 15.38
C PRO A 46 -16.28 6.03 15.88
N ARG A 47 -15.83 7.06 15.17
CA ARG A 47 -16.06 8.46 15.52
C ARG A 47 -16.25 9.36 14.31
N ALA A 48 -17.00 10.43 14.48
CA ALA A 48 -17.27 11.40 13.42
C ALA A 48 -16.01 12.19 13.06
N MET A 49 -15.82 12.43 11.77
CA MET A 49 -14.79 13.34 11.27
C MET A 49 -15.41 14.73 11.05
N ARG A 50 -14.71 15.78 11.49
CA ARG A 50 -15.16 17.16 11.30
C ARG A 50 -15.01 17.54 9.82
N ARG A 51 -16.11 17.94 9.17
CA ARG A 51 -16.05 18.49 7.82
C ARG A 51 -15.24 19.80 7.82
N LEU A 52 -14.26 19.88 6.93
CA LEU A 52 -13.42 21.08 6.75
C LEU A 52 -14.07 22.03 5.75
N HIS A 53 -14.40 21.52 4.57
CA HIS A 53 -15.03 22.30 3.50
C HIS A 53 -15.77 21.40 2.51
N GLY A 54 -16.54 22.04 1.63
CA GLY A 54 -17.23 21.38 0.52
C GLY A 54 -18.41 20.51 0.96
N ARG A 55 -18.90 19.69 0.04
CA ARG A 55 -19.99 18.73 0.26
C ARG A 55 -19.69 17.46 -0.53
N ALA A 56 -19.78 16.30 0.13
CA ALA A 56 -19.66 15.02 -0.55
C ALA A 56 -20.66 14.96 -1.73
N PRO A 57 -20.23 14.53 -2.93
CA PRO A 57 -21.16 14.24 -4.00
C PRO A 57 -22.24 13.25 -3.53
N ALA A 58 -23.51 13.52 -3.81
CA ALA A 58 -24.62 12.68 -3.33
C ALA A 58 -24.51 11.22 -3.79
N ALA A 59 -23.92 11.00 -4.97
CA ALA A 59 -23.66 9.68 -5.54
C ALA A 59 -22.45 8.94 -4.92
N LEU A 60 -21.66 9.60 -4.07
CA LEU A 60 -20.53 8.99 -3.36
C LEU A 60 -20.97 8.54 -1.96
N ARG A 61 -21.40 7.28 -1.85
CA ARG A 61 -21.71 6.60 -0.59
C ARG A 61 -20.96 5.27 -0.55
N GLY A 62 -20.33 4.98 0.58
CA GLY A 62 -19.54 3.75 0.71
C GLY A 62 -18.49 3.83 1.81
N VAL A 63 -17.54 2.91 1.74
CA VAL A 63 -16.49 2.76 2.74
C VAL A 63 -15.14 2.62 2.04
N LEU A 64 -14.22 3.54 2.35
CA LEU A 64 -12.80 3.35 2.06
C LEU A 64 -12.19 2.53 3.21
N TYR A 65 -11.65 1.36 2.88
CA TYR A 65 -10.77 0.61 3.77
C TYR A 65 -9.32 0.87 3.37
N ARG A 66 -8.44 1.05 4.35
CA ARG A 66 -7.00 1.28 4.17
C ARG A 66 -6.24 0.44 5.18
N ASN A 67 -5.18 -0.24 4.75
CA ASN A 67 -4.25 -0.92 5.64
C ASN A 67 -2.92 -0.19 5.71
N GLY A 68 -2.12 -0.52 6.71
CA GLY A 68 -0.76 0.01 6.85
C GLY A 68 -0.12 -0.38 8.18
N PRO A 69 1.21 -0.31 8.28
CA PRO A 69 1.92 -0.51 9.52
C PRO A 69 1.66 0.66 10.47
N ALA A 70 1.37 0.36 11.73
CA ALA A 70 1.04 1.38 12.73
C ALA A 70 1.70 1.17 14.10
N LYS A 71 2.45 0.09 14.32
CA LYS A 71 3.23 -0.11 15.55
C LYS A 71 4.61 -0.67 15.20
N PHE A 72 5.66 0.10 15.49
CA PHE A 72 7.03 -0.24 15.15
C PHE A 72 7.90 -0.51 16.38
N ARG A 73 7.51 -0.03 17.57
CA ARG A 73 8.35 -0.06 18.78
C ARG A 73 7.62 -0.66 19.96
N ARG A 74 8.32 -1.50 20.73
CA ARG A 74 7.83 -2.12 21.98
C ARG A 74 8.99 -2.24 22.96
N GLY A 75 8.84 -1.62 24.13
CA GLY A 75 9.90 -1.57 25.14
C GLY A 75 11.18 -0.95 24.58
N ASP A 76 12.29 -1.67 24.72
CA ASP A 76 13.63 -1.29 24.27
C ASP A 76 13.94 -1.73 22.82
N THR A 77 12.97 -2.30 22.11
CA THR A 77 13.16 -2.86 20.77
C THR A 77 12.26 -2.19 19.74
N ALA A 78 12.74 -2.18 18.49
CA ALA A 78 12.05 -1.60 17.35
C ALA A 78 12.22 -2.49 16.11
N ALA A 79 11.23 -2.43 15.22
CA ALA A 79 11.39 -2.78 13.81
C ALA A 79 12.46 -1.87 13.19
N THR A 80 13.21 -2.42 12.24
CA THR A 80 14.27 -1.68 11.53
C THR A 80 13.90 -1.32 10.10
N HIS A 81 12.67 -1.63 9.69
CA HIS A 81 12.15 -1.39 8.34
C HIS A 81 10.67 -0.98 8.39
N TRP A 82 10.27 0.02 7.58
CA TRP A 82 8.90 0.54 7.55
C TRP A 82 7.84 -0.54 7.23
N PHE A 83 8.20 -1.56 6.45
CA PHE A 83 7.28 -2.66 6.12
C PHE A 83 6.96 -3.62 7.28
N ASP A 84 7.70 -3.56 8.41
CA ASP A 84 7.63 -4.60 9.45
C ASP A 84 6.78 -4.23 10.68
N GLY A 85 6.12 -3.07 10.64
CA GLY A 85 5.20 -2.65 11.70
C GLY A 85 3.89 -3.44 11.68
N ASP A 86 3.22 -3.56 12.83
CA ASP A 86 1.94 -4.29 12.93
C ASP A 86 0.83 -3.60 12.12
N GLY A 87 0.02 -4.39 11.42
CA GLY A 87 -1.05 -3.90 10.56
C GLY A 87 -2.22 -3.31 11.33
N MET A 88 -2.65 -2.12 10.93
CA MET A 88 -3.86 -1.46 11.42
C MET A 88 -4.77 -1.11 10.24
N VAL A 89 -5.93 -1.76 10.20
CA VAL A 89 -6.95 -1.49 9.19
C VAL A 89 -7.79 -0.30 9.64
N ARG A 90 -8.08 0.59 8.70
CA ARG A 90 -8.82 1.83 8.88
C ARG A 90 -10.06 1.81 8.01
N ARG A 91 -11.18 2.26 8.55
CA ARG A 91 -12.50 2.30 7.92
C ARG A 91 -13.00 3.75 7.89
N PHE A 92 -13.11 4.30 6.69
CA PHE A 92 -13.66 5.63 6.44
C PHE A 92 -15.03 5.47 5.77
N ALA A 93 -16.10 5.51 6.57
CA ALA A 93 -17.46 5.46 6.03
C ALA A 93 -17.90 6.85 5.60
N ILE A 94 -18.35 6.98 4.35
CA ILE A 94 -18.82 8.20 3.71
C ILE A 94 -20.29 8.01 3.37
N GLY A 95 -21.14 8.92 3.85
CA GLY A 95 -22.56 8.88 3.58
C GLY A 95 -23.26 10.14 4.06
N ASP A 96 -24.26 10.58 3.32
CA ASP A 96 -25.16 11.68 3.71
C ASP A 96 -24.43 13.00 4.05
N GLY A 97 -23.29 13.24 3.39
CA GLY A 97 -22.44 14.42 3.60
C GLY A 97 -21.53 14.35 4.82
N GLU A 98 -21.51 13.23 5.54
CA GLU A 98 -20.70 12.96 6.71
C GLU A 98 -19.62 11.91 6.43
N ALA A 99 -18.60 11.89 7.29
CA ALA A 99 -17.57 10.87 7.31
C ALA A 99 -17.31 10.37 8.74
N ARG A 100 -17.08 9.06 8.90
CA ARG A 100 -16.72 8.43 10.17
C ARG A 100 -15.46 7.59 10.00
N LEU A 101 -14.55 7.70 10.97
CA LEU A 101 -13.32 6.93 11.05
C LEU A 101 -13.44 5.88 12.17
N ALA A 102 -13.04 4.65 11.87
CA ALA A 102 -12.65 3.64 12.87
C ALA A 102 -11.31 3.03 12.44
N ALA A 103 -10.50 2.55 13.38
CA ALA A 103 -9.27 1.85 13.07
C ALA A 103 -8.98 0.75 14.09
N ARG A 104 -8.47 -0.39 13.65
CA ARG A 104 -8.22 -1.54 14.51
C ARG A 104 -6.98 -2.30 14.06
N PHE A 105 -6.13 -2.67 15.02
CA PHE A 105 -5.03 -3.58 14.77
C PHE A 105 -5.56 -4.96 14.37
N VAL A 106 -4.93 -5.55 13.36
CA VAL A 106 -5.17 -6.97 13.06
C VAL A 106 -4.54 -7.80 14.17
N ASP A 107 -5.33 -8.69 14.78
CA ASP A 107 -4.89 -9.53 15.89
C ASP A 107 -4.14 -10.78 15.39
N THR A 108 -2.93 -10.55 14.85
CA THR A 108 -2.06 -11.59 14.30
C THR A 108 -1.27 -12.33 15.38
N GLU A 109 -0.78 -13.53 15.04
CA GLU A 109 0.13 -14.27 15.91
C GLU A 109 1.39 -13.44 16.27
N LYS A 110 2.03 -12.82 15.27
CA LYS A 110 3.17 -11.89 15.44
C LYS A 110 2.86 -10.87 16.54
N ARG A 111 1.77 -10.12 16.38
CA ARG A 111 1.41 -9.03 17.31
C ARG A 111 1.15 -9.57 18.72
N ARG A 112 0.48 -10.71 18.87
CA ARG A 112 0.23 -11.33 20.18
C ARG A 112 1.51 -11.74 20.88
N GLN A 113 2.45 -12.37 20.16
CA GLN A 113 3.74 -12.78 20.72
C GLN A 113 4.56 -11.54 21.17
N GLU A 114 4.66 -10.53 20.30
CA GLU A 114 5.43 -9.31 20.57
C GLU A 114 4.81 -8.44 21.68
N ALA A 115 3.48 -8.34 21.73
CA ALA A 115 2.76 -7.65 22.80
C ALA A 115 2.95 -8.35 24.15
N LYS A 116 2.85 -9.70 24.18
CA LYS A 116 3.07 -10.49 25.39
C LYS A 116 4.50 -10.35 25.91
N ALA A 117 5.49 -10.30 25.02
CA ALA A 117 6.89 -10.13 25.38
C ALA A 117 7.27 -8.67 25.69
N GLY A 118 6.42 -7.70 25.33
CA GLY A 118 6.74 -6.28 25.43
C GLY A 118 7.88 -5.84 24.50
N ARG A 119 8.18 -6.62 23.44
CA ARG A 119 9.34 -6.44 22.56
C ARG A 119 9.01 -6.86 21.12
N MET A 120 9.64 -6.21 20.14
CA MET A 120 9.64 -6.64 18.74
C MET A 120 10.57 -7.86 18.60
N LEU A 121 10.04 -8.98 18.14
CA LEU A 121 10.72 -10.29 18.11
C LEU A 121 10.81 -10.87 16.70
N MET A 122 9.76 -10.71 15.90
CA MET A 122 9.61 -11.47 14.67
C MET A 122 10.54 -10.93 13.57
N PRO A 123 11.17 -11.83 12.78
CA PRO A 123 11.80 -11.41 11.55
C PRO A 123 10.75 -10.87 10.58
N GLY A 124 11.14 -9.91 9.75
CA GLY A 124 10.30 -9.34 8.70
C GLY A 124 11.05 -9.18 7.39
N PHE A 125 10.60 -8.22 6.59
CA PHE A 125 11.26 -7.83 5.35
C PHE A 125 12.68 -7.32 5.60
N GLY A 126 12.86 -6.38 6.53
CA GLY A 126 14.16 -5.79 6.85
C GLY A 126 14.55 -5.87 8.33
N THR A 127 13.66 -6.38 9.18
CA THR A 127 13.86 -6.54 10.63
C THR A 127 14.39 -7.93 10.96
N PRO A 128 15.56 -8.05 11.61
CA PRO A 128 16.06 -9.35 12.03
C PRO A 128 15.22 -9.92 13.17
N GLY A 129 15.06 -11.25 13.16
CA GLY A 129 14.45 -11.96 14.27
C GLY A 129 15.32 -11.88 15.52
N ARG A 130 14.68 -11.93 16.69
CA ARG A 130 15.35 -11.90 18.00
C ARG A 130 15.10 -13.20 18.76
N GLU A 131 15.93 -13.44 19.77
CA GLU A 131 15.74 -14.55 20.70
C GLU A 131 14.33 -14.50 21.32
N GLY A 132 13.67 -15.66 21.38
CA GLY A 132 12.30 -15.79 21.88
C GLY A 132 11.20 -15.71 20.81
N ALA A 133 11.53 -15.42 19.54
CA ALA A 133 10.58 -15.53 18.43
C ALA A 133 10.21 -17.00 18.17
N ILE A 134 8.92 -17.33 18.21
CA ILE A 134 8.41 -18.67 17.91
C ILE A 134 7.85 -18.68 16.48
N LEU A 135 8.53 -19.41 15.59
CA LEU A 135 8.15 -19.54 14.18
C LEU A 135 7.63 -20.97 13.93
N THR A 136 6.33 -21.11 13.67
CA THR A 136 5.71 -22.40 13.32
C THR A 136 5.34 -22.49 11.84
N GLY A 137 5.41 -21.37 11.13
CA GLY A 137 5.20 -21.26 9.69
C GLY A 137 5.17 -19.80 9.25
N PRO A 138 4.81 -19.52 7.98
CA PRO A 138 4.77 -18.16 7.45
C PRO A 138 3.87 -17.21 8.25
N ASP A 139 2.77 -17.72 8.83
CA ASP A 139 1.82 -16.87 9.57
C ASP A 139 2.33 -16.38 10.93
N SER A 140 3.38 -16.99 11.50
CA SER A 140 3.96 -16.55 12.76
C SER A 140 4.61 -15.16 12.66
N ALA A 141 5.08 -14.77 11.48
CA ALA A 141 5.65 -13.45 11.19
C ALA A 141 4.68 -12.50 10.46
N ASN A 142 3.43 -12.92 10.24
CA ASN A 142 2.47 -12.18 9.42
C ASN A 142 2.00 -10.91 10.14
N ALA A 143 2.32 -9.75 9.55
CA ALA A 143 1.94 -8.44 10.06
C ALA A 143 0.55 -7.98 9.59
N ALA A 144 -0.01 -8.63 8.55
CA ALA A 144 -1.29 -8.31 7.93
C ALA A 144 -1.47 -6.81 7.65
N ASN A 145 -0.44 -6.14 7.11
CA ASN A 145 -0.32 -4.68 7.09
C ASN A 145 -0.30 -4.05 5.68
N THR A 146 -0.32 -4.84 4.60
CA THR A 146 0.00 -4.34 3.27
C THR A 146 -1.24 -3.80 2.55
N SER A 147 -2.29 -4.59 2.47
CA SER A 147 -3.50 -4.26 1.69
C SER A 147 -4.75 -4.81 2.33
N VAL A 148 -5.90 -4.48 1.74
CA VAL A 148 -7.20 -5.05 2.06
C VAL A 148 -8.02 -5.32 0.80
N MET A 149 -8.80 -6.40 0.81
CA MET A 149 -9.80 -6.70 -0.23
C MET A 149 -11.11 -7.17 0.41
N MET A 150 -12.24 -6.93 -0.26
CA MET A 150 -13.50 -7.61 0.10
C MET A 150 -13.54 -8.97 -0.59
N ALA A 151 -13.90 -10.03 0.15
CA ALA A 151 -14.12 -11.36 -0.42
C ALA A 151 -15.16 -12.12 0.40
N GLY A 152 -16.20 -12.65 -0.25
CA GLY A 152 -17.24 -13.44 0.44
C GLY A 152 -17.92 -12.73 1.60
N GLY A 153 -18.14 -11.41 1.49
CA GLY A 153 -18.73 -10.58 2.55
C GLY A 153 -17.78 -10.23 3.70
N GLU A 154 -16.58 -10.81 3.75
CA GLU A 154 -15.54 -10.50 4.73
C GLU A 154 -14.55 -9.47 4.17
N LEU A 155 -13.88 -8.74 5.05
CA LEU A 155 -12.73 -7.91 4.69
C LEU A 155 -11.45 -8.71 4.96
N TRP A 156 -10.62 -8.91 3.95
CA TRP A 156 -9.35 -9.62 4.11
C TRP A 156 -8.20 -8.62 4.19
N ALA A 157 -7.45 -8.63 5.29
CA ALA A 157 -6.17 -7.94 5.44
C ALA A 157 -5.05 -8.82 4.87
N LEU A 158 -4.21 -8.25 4.01
CA LEU A 158 -3.24 -8.99 3.22
C LEU A 158 -1.81 -8.61 3.59
N TRP A 159 -0.91 -9.60 3.56
CA TRP A 159 0.53 -9.46 3.68
C TRP A 159 1.18 -10.57 2.85
N GLU A 160 2.12 -10.19 1.98
CA GLU A 160 2.57 -11.03 0.85
C GLU A 160 3.22 -12.36 1.23
N GLY A 161 3.74 -12.49 2.46
CA GLY A 161 4.48 -13.67 2.90
C GLY A 161 3.63 -14.75 3.57
N GLY A 162 2.30 -14.58 3.70
CA GLY A 162 1.46 -15.50 4.48
C GLY A 162 -0.01 -15.49 4.08
N SER A 163 -0.86 -16.06 4.94
CA SER A 163 -2.31 -16.09 4.74
C SER A 163 -2.91 -14.68 4.77
N ALA A 164 -3.99 -14.49 4.02
CA ALA A 164 -4.92 -13.38 4.29
C ALA A 164 -5.52 -13.53 5.71
N TYR A 165 -5.77 -12.41 6.40
CA TYR A 165 -6.50 -12.37 7.67
C TYR A 165 -7.91 -11.85 7.45
N ARG A 166 -8.92 -12.62 7.87
CA ARG A 166 -10.32 -12.23 7.77
C ARG A 166 -10.71 -11.31 8.90
N LEU A 167 -11.43 -10.26 8.56
CA LEU A 167 -11.97 -9.25 9.44
C LEU A 167 -13.47 -9.08 9.16
N ASP A 168 -14.21 -8.76 10.21
CA ASP A 168 -15.56 -8.22 10.08
C ASP A 168 -15.50 -6.81 9.44
N PRO A 169 -16.21 -6.54 8.35
CA PRO A 169 -16.06 -5.29 7.59
C PRO A 169 -16.65 -4.05 8.28
N ASP A 170 -17.49 -4.21 9.31
CA ASP A 170 -18.13 -3.08 9.99
C ASP A 170 -17.42 -2.72 11.30
N THR A 171 -16.97 -3.73 12.05
CA THR A 171 -16.28 -3.57 13.33
C THR A 171 -14.75 -3.69 13.24
N LEU A 172 -14.24 -4.18 12.11
CA LEU A 172 -12.83 -4.52 11.89
C LEU A 172 -12.28 -5.60 12.84
N ALA A 173 -13.17 -6.33 13.53
CA ALA A 173 -12.77 -7.41 14.43
C ALA A 173 -12.08 -8.53 13.65
N THR A 174 -10.92 -8.99 14.14
CA THR A 174 -10.21 -10.11 13.54
C THR A 174 -10.95 -11.42 13.79
N ILE A 175 -11.32 -12.09 12.70
CA ILE A 175 -11.90 -13.44 12.69
C ILE A 175 -10.78 -14.49 12.71
N GLY A 176 -9.67 -14.23 12.01
CA GLY A 176 -8.48 -15.07 11.99
C GLY A 176 -7.94 -15.32 10.57
N PRO A 177 -6.86 -16.11 10.41
CA PRO A 177 -6.30 -16.41 9.11
C PRO A 177 -7.33 -17.11 8.20
N LYS A 178 -7.19 -16.88 6.89
CA LYS A 178 -7.96 -17.55 5.83
C LYS A 178 -7.19 -18.77 5.36
N THR A 179 -7.75 -19.95 5.60
CA THR A 179 -7.29 -21.18 4.97
C THR A 179 -8.16 -21.45 3.75
N LEU A 180 -7.61 -21.26 2.54
CA LEU A 180 -8.33 -21.51 1.28
C LEU A 180 -8.50 -23.02 1.00
N ARG A 181 -7.50 -23.82 1.38
CA ARG A 181 -7.51 -25.28 1.31
C ARG A 181 -6.70 -25.84 2.48
N PRO A 182 -7.15 -26.88 3.21
CA PRO A 182 -6.46 -27.35 4.42
C PRO A 182 -4.99 -27.76 4.22
N ASP A 183 -4.67 -28.42 3.11
CA ASP A 183 -3.31 -28.83 2.75
C ASP A 183 -2.41 -27.67 2.28
N LEU A 184 -3.01 -26.51 2.00
CA LEU A 184 -2.31 -25.26 1.66
C LEU A 184 -2.44 -24.22 2.78
N ALA A 185 -2.63 -24.67 4.04
CA ALA A 185 -2.64 -23.77 5.18
C ALA A 185 -1.33 -22.95 5.24
N GLN A 186 -1.44 -21.65 5.50
CA GLN A 186 -0.32 -20.69 5.52
C GLN A 186 0.41 -20.48 4.19
N MET A 187 -0.08 -21.06 3.09
CA MET A 187 0.47 -20.77 1.76
C MET A 187 0.28 -19.26 1.47
N PRO A 188 1.34 -18.55 1.04
CA PRO A 188 1.27 -17.12 0.81
C PRO A 188 0.17 -16.70 -0.18
N PHE A 189 -0.33 -15.49 0.01
CA PHE A 189 -1.28 -14.82 -0.88
C PHE A 189 -0.83 -13.37 -1.01
N LEU A 190 -0.44 -12.93 -2.21
CA LEU A 190 0.06 -11.57 -2.42
C LEU A 190 -0.97 -10.52 -1.99
N ALA A 191 -0.46 -9.37 -1.56
CA ALA A 191 -1.27 -8.24 -1.16
C ALA A 191 -1.95 -7.48 -2.32
N HIS A 192 -1.69 -7.91 -3.56
CA HIS A 192 -2.17 -7.27 -4.78
C HIS A 192 -3.01 -8.21 -5.66
N PRO A 193 -4.22 -8.58 -5.20
CA PRO A 193 -5.13 -9.41 -5.99
C PRO A 193 -5.58 -8.68 -7.26
N ARG A 194 -5.74 -9.43 -8.36
CA ARG A 194 -6.37 -8.94 -9.58
C ARG A 194 -7.83 -9.37 -9.62
N ILE A 195 -8.72 -8.39 -9.52
CA ILE A 195 -10.18 -8.61 -9.52
C ILE A 195 -10.71 -8.27 -10.91
N GLU A 196 -11.34 -9.25 -11.55
CA GLU A 196 -12.00 -9.10 -12.84
C GLU A 196 -13.37 -8.42 -12.71
N GLN A 197 -13.96 -8.03 -13.83
CA GLN A 197 -15.24 -7.32 -13.87
C GLN A 197 -16.41 -8.15 -13.31
N ASP A 198 -16.33 -9.48 -13.44
CA ASP A 198 -17.31 -10.41 -12.89
C ASP A 198 -17.10 -10.67 -11.39
N GLY A 199 -16.00 -10.17 -10.81
CA GLY A 199 -15.58 -10.40 -9.43
C GLY A 199 -14.62 -11.58 -9.23
N THR A 200 -14.27 -12.33 -10.28
CA THR A 200 -13.24 -13.38 -10.22
C THR A 200 -11.93 -12.78 -9.75
N VAL A 201 -11.25 -13.45 -8.81
CA VAL A 201 -9.97 -12.98 -8.27
C VAL A 201 -8.84 -13.90 -8.67
N TRP A 202 -7.78 -13.34 -9.24
CA TRP A 202 -6.49 -13.99 -9.42
C TRP A 202 -5.49 -13.47 -8.41
N ASN A 203 -4.64 -14.36 -7.90
CA ASN A 203 -3.54 -14.02 -7.00
C ASN A 203 -2.42 -15.06 -7.10
N LEU A 204 -1.25 -14.77 -6.51
CA LEU A 204 -0.09 -15.64 -6.44
C LEU A 204 0.27 -15.90 -4.97
N GLY A 205 0.79 -17.09 -4.69
CA GLY A 205 1.57 -17.39 -3.49
C GLY A 205 2.99 -17.76 -3.87
N LEU A 206 4.01 -17.11 -3.31
CA LEU A 206 5.38 -17.22 -3.80
C LEU A 206 6.28 -18.04 -2.85
N ALA A 207 7.19 -18.82 -3.44
CA ALA A 207 8.24 -19.55 -2.75
C ALA A 207 9.45 -19.77 -3.69
N GLY A 208 10.39 -18.81 -3.73
CA GLY A 208 11.53 -18.83 -4.64
C GLY A 208 11.09 -18.85 -6.11
N GLU A 209 11.52 -19.85 -6.88
CA GLU A 209 11.12 -20.06 -8.28
C GLU A 209 9.75 -20.73 -8.45
N ARG A 210 8.99 -20.93 -7.38
CA ARG A 210 7.68 -21.56 -7.42
C ARG A 210 6.61 -20.55 -7.04
N ALA A 211 5.50 -20.61 -7.75
CA ALA A 211 4.28 -19.88 -7.40
C ALA A 211 3.10 -20.83 -7.29
N MET A 212 2.14 -20.49 -6.43
CA MET A 212 0.80 -21.04 -6.42
C MET A 212 -0.12 -20.02 -7.07
N LEU A 213 -0.74 -20.36 -8.20
CA LEU A 213 -1.76 -19.53 -8.83
C LEU A 213 -3.11 -19.77 -8.16
N TRP A 214 -3.61 -18.75 -7.47
CA TRP A 214 -4.92 -18.74 -6.84
C TRP A 214 -5.96 -18.18 -7.79
N LYS A 215 -7.09 -18.90 -7.93
CA LYS A 215 -8.31 -18.39 -8.56
C LYS A 215 -9.46 -18.48 -7.56
N LEU A 216 -10.09 -17.36 -7.24
CA LEU A 216 -11.31 -17.31 -6.43
C LEU A 216 -12.51 -16.95 -7.30
N ARG A 217 -13.67 -17.49 -6.97
CA ARG A 217 -14.95 -17.06 -7.53
C ARG A 217 -15.35 -15.69 -6.98
N PRO A 218 -16.32 -14.99 -7.61
CA PRO A 218 -16.84 -13.71 -7.12
C PRO A 218 -17.36 -13.74 -5.67
N ASP A 219 -17.82 -14.90 -5.20
CA ASP A 219 -18.25 -15.10 -3.81
C ASP A 219 -17.08 -15.32 -2.82
N GLY A 220 -15.83 -15.23 -3.26
CA GLY A 220 -14.63 -15.43 -2.45
C GLY A 220 -14.27 -16.91 -2.18
N THR A 221 -14.98 -17.87 -2.76
CA THR A 221 -14.66 -19.30 -2.64
C THR A 221 -13.52 -19.70 -3.58
N LEU A 222 -12.71 -20.68 -3.18
CA LEU A 222 -11.62 -21.18 -4.01
C LEU A 222 -12.17 -21.87 -5.27
N ALA A 223 -11.78 -21.37 -6.45
CA ALA A 223 -12.07 -21.98 -7.74
C ALA A 223 -10.93 -22.90 -8.20
N GLY A 224 -9.68 -22.52 -7.90
CA GLY A 224 -8.51 -23.28 -8.31
C GLY A 224 -7.23 -22.83 -7.59
N ALA A 225 -6.31 -23.78 -7.45
CA ALA A 225 -4.97 -23.57 -6.91
C ALA A 225 -4.00 -24.39 -7.74
N THR A 226 -3.26 -23.72 -8.63
CA THR A 226 -2.44 -24.36 -9.66
C THR A 226 -0.96 -24.02 -9.43
N PRO A 227 -0.07 -25.00 -9.19
CA PRO A 227 1.36 -24.74 -9.13
C PRO A 227 1.90 -24.19 -10.46
N LEU A 228 2.77 -23.20 -10.38
CA LEU A 228 3.44 -22.57 -11.51
C LEU A 228 4.94 -22.50 -11.23
N ARG A 229 5.77 -22.84 -12.23
CA ARG A 229 7.23 -22.62 -12.15
C ARG A 229 7.56 -21.27 -12.77
N LEU A 230 8.31 -20.46 -12.04
CA LEU A 230 8.82 -19.17 -12.49
C LEU A 230 10.22 -19.36 -13.13
N PRO A 231 10.56 -18.57 -14.17
CA PRO A 231 11.90 -18.60 -14.78
C PRO A 231 13.03 -18.21 -13.83
N ARG A 232 12.73 -17.43 -12.79
CA ARG A 232 13.69 -16.87 -11.84
C ARG A 232 13.05 -16.65 -10.47
N ALA A 233 13.83 -16.78 -9.40
CA ALA A 233 13.40 -16.52 -8.03
C ALA A 233 13.35 -15.02 -7.71
N SER A 234 12.73 -14.23 -8.59
CA SER A 234 12.63 -12.78 -8.43
C SER A 234 11.73 -12.40 -7.25
N TYR A 235 12.03 -11.27 -6.63
CA TYR A 235 11.08 -10.57 -5.76
C TYR A 235 9.91 -10.05 -6.60
N ILE A 236 8.72 -10.58 -6.35
CA ILE A 236 7.49 -10.20 -7.03
C ILE A 236 6.54 -9.67 -5.96
N HIS A 237 6.53 -8.35 -5.77
CA HIS A 237 5.56 -7.69 -4.90
C HIS A 237 4.17 -7.67 -5.53
N ASP A 238 4.14 -7.46 -6.85
CA ASP A 238 2.93 -7.24 -7.62
C ASP A 238 3.01 -7.93 -9.00
N PHE A 239 1.85 -8.23 -9.59
CA PHE A 239 1.65 -8.75 -10.94
C PHE A 239 0.39 -8.09 -11.52
N THR A 240 0.20 -8.11 -12.84
CA THR A 240 -1.01 -7.54 -13.46
C THR A 240 -1.66 -8.53 -14.42
N ALA A 241 -2.77 -8.17 -15.04
CA ALA A 241 -3.52 -9.10 -15.88
C ALA A 241 -4.26 -8.38 -17.02
N THR A 242 -4.26 -8.99 -18.21
CA THR A 242 -5.22 -8.61 -19.26
C THR A 242 -6.52 -9.38 -19.05
N ALA A 243 -7.50 -9.22 -19.93
CA ALA A 243 -8.69 -10.09 -19.94
C ALA A 243 -8.31 -11.59 -20.02
N ARG A 244 -7.26 -11.94 -20.76
CA ARG A 244 -6.88 -13.33 -21.11
C ARG A 244 -5.63 -13.85 -20.42
N HIS A 245 -4.74 -12.95 -19.99
CA HIS A 245 -3.42 -13.31 -19.52
C HIS A 245 -3.16 -12.82 -18.11
N LEU A 246 -2.35 -13.54 -17.36
CA LEU A 246 -1.62 -13.02 -16.21
C LEU A 246 -0.26 -12.55 -16.69
N VAL A 247 0.20 -11.41 -16.19
CA VAL A 247 1.45 -10.76 -16.57
C VAL A 247 2.31 -10.64 -15.30
N ILE A 248 3.28 -11.54 -15.17
CA ILE A 248 4.14 -11.66 -14.00
C ILE A 248 5.49 -11.03 -14.33
N VAL A 249 5.82 -9.91 -13.68
CA VAL A 249 7.05 -9.16 -13.93
C VAL A 249 8.12 -9.62 -12.94
N LEU A 250 9.16 -10.27 -13.46
CA LEU A 250 10.30 -10.77 -12.70
C LEU A 250 11.42 -9.73 -12.78
N GLN A 251 11.44 -8.77 -11.85
CA GLN A 251 12.55 -7.80 -11.72
C GLN A 251 13.86 -8.51 -11.33
N PRO A 252 15.04 -8.00 -11.68
CA PRO A 252 16.33 -8.63 -11.36
C PRO A 252 16.75 -8.46 -9.89
N TRP A 253 15.79 -8.48 -8.97
CA TRP A 253 16.03 -8.56 -7.53
C TRP A 253 15.78 -10.00 -7.09
N VAL A 254 16.84 -10.81 -7.14
CA VAL A 254 16.77 -12.28 -7.16
C VAL A 254 17.08 -12.86 -5.80
N GLN A 255 16.30 -13.85 -5.37
CA GLN A 255 16.58 -14.61 -4.15
C GLN A 255 17.82 -15.49 -4.35
N GLY A 256 18.73 -15.43 -3.38
CA GLY A 256 19.92 -16.26 -3.28
C GLY A 256 20.13 -16.78 -1.86
N PRO A 257 21.29 -17.40 -1.58
CA PRO A 257 21.64 -17.87 -0.25
C PRO A 257 21.67 -16.73 0.78
N GLY A 258 21.13 -16.96 1.97
CA GLY A 258 21.14 -16.00 3.06
C GLY A 258 20.30 -16.48 4.24
N ARG A 259 20.13 -15.60 5.23
CA ARG A 259 19.27 -15.83 6.40
C ARG A 259 18.40 -14.60 6.64
N PRO A 260 17.19 -14.76 7.22
CA PRO A 260 16.32 -13.64 7.57
C PRO A 260 17.07 -12.51 8.29
N PRO A 261 16.67 -11.23 8.10
CA PRO A 261 15.47 -10.74 7.41
C PRO A 261 15.42 -11.04 5.91
N TYR A 262 14.23 -11.04 5.33
CA TYR A 262 14.01 -11.45 3.93
C TYR A 262 14.89 -10.67 2.93
N LEU A 263 15.12 -9.38 3.19
CA LEU A 263 16.01 -8.52 2.40
C LEU A 263 17.42 -9.09 2.21
N ASN A 264 17.96 -9.82 3.19
CA ASN A 264 19.31 -10.42 3.09
C ASN A 264 19.38 -11.59 2.11
N LEU A 265 18.24 -12.10 1.66
CA LEU A 265 18.16 -13.14 0.63
C LEU A 265 18.18 -12.52 -0.78
N LEU A 266 17.95 -11.21 -0.92
CA LEU A 266 17.73 -10.59 -2.22
C LEU A 266 18.99 -9.90 -2.77
N GLN A 267 19.32 -10.17 -4.02
CA GLN A 267 20.48 -9.62 -4.72
C GLN A 267 20.03 -8.91 -5.99
N TRP A 268 20.46 -7.66 -6.17
CA TRP A 268 20.19 -6.90 -7.39
C TRP A 268 21.17 -7.32 -8.50
N GLN A 269 20.65 -7.81 -9.63
CA GLN A 269 21.41 -8.37 -10.76
C GLN A 269 21.01 -7.67 -12.09
N PRO A 270 21.30 -6.38 -12.26
CA PRO A 270 20.77 -5.58 -13.36
C PRO A 270 21.18 -6.10 -14.74
N ASP A 271 22.35 -6.72 -14.87
CA ASP A 271 22.83 -7.30 -16.14
C ASP A 271 21.95 -8.45 -16.64
N ALA A 272 21.17 -9.08 -15.75
CA ALA A 272 20.23 -10.14 -16.11
C ALA A 272 18.88 -9.61 -16.65
N GLY A 273 18.68 -8.29 -16.68
CA GLY A 273 17.45 -7.67 -17.18
C GLY A 273 16.18 -8.01 -16.39
N THR A 274 15.07 -7.39 -16.80
CA THR A 274 13.73 -7.75 -16.31
C THR A 274 13.12 -8.76 -17.26
N GLN A 275 12.56 -9.85 -16.72
CA GLN A 275 11.79 -10.82 -17.48
C GLN A 275 10.31 -10.60 -17.24
N VAL A 276 9.46 -10.81 -18.24
CA VAL A 276 7.99 -10.79 -18.08
C VAL A 276 7.42 -12.11 -18.56
N LEU A 277 6.86 -12.88 -17.63
CA LEU A 277 6.17 -14.12 -17.92
C LEU A 277 4.68 -13.84 -18.13
N VAL A 278 4.21 -14.04 -19.35
CA VAL A 278 2.81 -13.96 -19.73
C VAL A 278 2.23 -15.37 -19.69
N VAL A 279 1.18 -15.58 -18.89
CA VAL A 279 0.53 -16.89 -18.67
C VAL A 279 -0.92 -16.81 -19.13
N GLU A 280 -1.37 -17.74 -19.97
CA GLU A 280 -2.78 -17.84 -20.37
C GLU A 280 -3.64 -18.29 -19.18
N LYS A 281 -4.74 -17.58 -18.89
CA LYS A 281 -5.60 -17.88 -17.74
C LYS A 281 -6.34 -19.22 -17.86
N ASP A 282 -6.73 -19.58 -19.08
CA ASP A 282 -7.48 -20.82 -19.36
C ASP A 282 -6.59 -22.06 -19.38
N ASP A 283 -5.30 -21.88 -19.63
CA ASP A 283 -4.31 -22.95 -19.62
C ASP A 283 -2.95 -22.40 -19.16
N PRO A 284 -2.66 -22.46 -17.85
CA PRO A 284 -1.44 -21.92 -17.27
C PRO A 284 -0.14 -22.58 -17.78
N ALA A 285 -0.21 -23.68 -18.54
CA ALA A 285 0.95 -24.27 -19.20
C ALA A 285 1.37 -23.49 -20.46
N ARG A 286 0.49 -22.69 -21.05
CA ARG A 286 0.79 -21.83 -22.20
C ARG A 286 1.36 -20.50 -21.71
N THR A 287 2.68 -20.37 -21.84
CA THR A 287 3.41 -19.20 -21.40
C THR A 287 4.25 -18.57 -22.51
N ARG A 288 4.45 -17.25 -22.44
CA ARG A 288 5.41 -16.50 -23.25
C ARG A 288 6.35 -15.73 -22.33
N LEU A 289 7.63 -15.68 -22.66
CA LEU A 289 8.64 -14.95 -21.91
C LEU A 289 9.15 -13.79 -22.75
N PHE A 290 9.21 -12.60 -22.14
CA PHE A 290 9.77 -11.39 -22.74
C PHE A 290 10.93 -10.90 -21.90
N GLU A 291 11.89 -10.24 -22.55
CA GLU A 291 13.03 -9.61 -21.89
C GLU A 291 12.98 -8.10 -22.09
N LEU A 292 13.31 -7.37 -21.03
CA LEU A 292 13.32 -5.92 -20.95
C LEU A 292 14.62 -5.46 -20.28
N PRO A 293 15.05 -4.20 -20.53
CA PRO A 293 16.05 -3.55 -19.69
C PRO A 293 15.69 -3.68 -18.20
N ALA A 294 16.71 -3.74 -17.34
CA ALA A 294 16.50 -3.85 -15.91
C ALA A 294 15.78 -2.62 -15.34
N PHE A 295 14.80 -2.88 -14.48
CA PHE A 295 14.15 -1.89 -13.63
C PHE A 295 13.64 -2.58 -12.36
N SER A 296 13.54 -1.81 -11.28
CA SER A 296 12.87 -2.22 -10.05
C SER A 296 11.48 -1.60 -9.99
N PHE A 297 10.55 -2.29 -9.33
CA PHE A 297 9.20 -1.80 -9.12
C PHE A 297 8.62 -2.37 -7.82
N PHE A 298 7.67 -1.64 -7.25
CA PHE A 298 6.72 -2.20 -6.30
C PHE A 298 5.36 -2.38 -6.96
N HIS A 299 4.80 -1.33 -7.57
CA HIS A 299 3.42 -1.38 -8.05
C HIS A 299 3.28 -1.33 -9.56
N LEU A 300 2.33 -2.15 -10.04
CA LEU A 300 1.88 -2.15 -11.42
C LEU A 300 0.48 -1.54 -11.51
N GLY A 301 0.23 -0.88 -12.64
CA GLY A 301 -1.10 -0.54 -13.10
C GLY A 301 -1.81 -1.76 -13.70
N ASP A 302 -2.84 -1.48 -14.49
CA ASP A 302 -3.59 -2.49 -15.23
C ASP A 302 -2.91 -2.86 -16.56
N ALA A 303 -3.33 -3.99 -17.12
CA ALA A 303 -2.83 -4.46 -18.41
C ALA A 303 -3.97 -4.73 -19.39
N TRP A 304 -3.66 -4.69 -20.68
CA TRP A 304 -4.59 -5.09 -21.73
C TRP A 304 -3.87 -5.66 -22.94
N GLU A 305 -4.64 -6.30 -23.81
CA GLU A 305 -4.18 -6.82 -25.08
C GLU A 305 -4.78 -5.98 -26.22
N GLU A 306 -3.93 -5.56 -27.15
CA GLU A 306 -4.33 -4.89 -28.38
C GLU A 306 -4.77 -5.90 -29.44
N ARG A 307 -5.44 -5.43 -30.50
CA ARG A 307 -5.94 -6.30 -31.58
C ARG A 307 -4.84 -7.06 -32.33
N ASP A 308 -3.63 -6.51 -32.37
CA ASP A 308 -2.47 -7.13 -33.02
C ASP A 308 -1.77 -8.17 -32.12
N GLY A 309 -2.23 -8.36 -30.88
CA GLY A 309 -1.63 -9.27 -29.90
C GLY A 309 -0.56 -8.62 -29.01
N THR A 310 -0.31 -7.32 -29.15
CA THR A 310 0.56 -6.56 -28.24
C THR A 310 -0.07 -6.50 -26.85
N ILE A 311 0.68 -6.89 -25.81
CA ILE A 311 0.26 -6.71 -24.42
C ILE A 311 0.84 -5.41 -23.89
N ARG A 312 0.00 -4.57 -23.30
CA ARG A 312 0.39 -3.32 -22.65
C ARG A 312 0.11 -3.39 -21.16
N PHE A 313 0.99 -2.81 -20.37
CA PHE A 313 0.79 -2.56 -18.94
C PHE A 313 1.67 -1.41 -18.50
N ASP A 314 1.28 -0.69 -17.47
CA ASP A 314 2.08 0.36 -16.86
C ASP A 314 2.49 -0.01 -15.43
N GLY A 315 3.46 0.70 -14.89
CA GLY A 315 3.89 0.58 -13.51
C GLY A 315 4.83 1.69 -13.10
N CYS A 316 5.07 1.81 -11.80
CA CYS A 316 5.98 2.79 -11.22
C CYS A 316 7.38 2.17 -11.13
N PHE A 317 8.29 2.60 -12.01
CA PHE A 317 9.60 1.97 -12.18
C PHE A 317 10.75 2.87 -11.73
N SER A 318 11.75 2.25 -11.12
CA SER A 318 13.02 2.87 -10.74
C SER A 318 14.18 2.08 -11.34
N ASP A 319 15.34 2.73 -11.48
CA ASP A 319 16.54 2.05 -12.00
C ASP A 319 17.13 1.05 -10.99
N THR A 320 16.83 1.19 -9.69
CA THR A 320 17.34 0.33 -8.61
C THR A 320 16.29 0.09 -7.51
N PRO A 321 16.40 -0.98 -6.70
CA PRO A 321 15.50 -1.26 -5.57
C PRO A 321 15.84 -0.44 -4.30
N ALA A 322 16.47 0.73 -4.45
CA ALA A 322 17.01 1.51 -3.33
C ALA A 322 15.99 1.85 -2.24
N PHE A 323 14.72 2.07 -2.63
CA PHE A 323 13.64 2.33 -1.68
C PHE A 323 13.50 1.18 -0.66
N GLY A 324 13.40 -0.06 -1.14
CA GLY A 324 13.26 -1.24 -0.28
C GLY A 324 14.55 -1.64 0.45
N VAL A 325 15.73 -1.28 -0.07
CA VAL A 325 17.01 -1.63 0.55
C VAL A 325 17.41 -0.67 1.67
N ALA A 326 17.23 0.63 1.45
CA ALA A 326 17.77 1.68 2.32
C ALA A 326 16.71 2.68 2.79
N GLU A 327 15.93 3.25 1.88
CA GLU A 327 15.06 4.39 2.21
C GLU A 327 13.98 4.01 3.24
N ALA A 328 13.30 2.89 3.06
CA ALA A 328 12.28 2.40 3.98
C ALA A 328 12.83 2.05 5.38
N ARG A 329 14.13 1.81 5.52
CA ARG A 329 14.79 1.68 6.85
C ARG A 329 15.02 3.03 7.49
N ASP A 330 15.52 3.98 6.69
CA ASP A 330 15.84 5.33 7.12
C ASP A 330 14.62 6.14 7.55
N LEU A 331 13.44 5.84 7.00
CA LEU A 331 12.17 6.44 7.44
C LEU A 331 11.97 6.28 8.95
N LEU A 332 12.20 5.08 9.49
CA LEU A 332 12.03 4.81 10.93
C LEU A 332 13.08 5.50 11.81
N LEU A 333 14.19 5.93 11.21
CA LEU A 333 15.27 6.70 11.83
C LEU A 333 15.07 8.21 11.68
N GLY A 334 14.00 8.67 11.02
CA GLY A 334 13.76 10.08 10.75
C GLY A 334 14.72 10.68 9.72
N ARG A 335 15.23 9.84 8.81
CA ARG A 335 16.19 10.23 7.77
C ARG A 335 15.55 10.14 6.39
N THR A 336 16.02 10.98 5.47
CA THR A 336 15.66 10.94 4.05
C THR A 336 16.94 10.87 3.23
N GLN A 337 16.92 10.10 2.15
CA GLN A 337 18.01 10.08 1.17
C GLN A 337 17.54 10.70 -0.16
N PRO A 338 18.42 11.43 -0.88
CA PRO A 338 18.10 11.91 -2.22
C PRO A 338 18.22 10.76 -3.22
N MET A 339 17.18 9.94 -3.33
CA MET A 339 17.09 8.86 -4.32
C MET A 339 16.11 9.23 -5.45
N PRO A 340 16.35 8.77 -6.69
CA PRO A 340 15.37 8.91 -7.76
C PRO A 340 14.06 8.22 -7.37
N SER A 341 12.97 8.98 -7.39
CA SER A 341 11.64 8.43 -7.16
C SER A 341 11.15 7.65 -8.39
N PRO A 342 10.26 6.65 -8.22
CA PRO A 342 9.72 5.88 -9.33
C PRO A 342 8.98 6.75 -10.34
N GLU A 343 9.04 6.36 -11.61
CA GLU A 343 8.35 7.03 -12.71
C GLU A 343 7.31 6.09 -13.33
N LEU A 344 6.09 6.60 -13.52
CA LEU A 344 5.05 5.84 -14.19
C LEU A 344 5.44 5.64 -15.67
N THR A 345 5.54 4.38 -16.07
CA THR A 345 6.08 3.98 -17.37
C THR A 345 5.17 2.93 -18.00
N MET A 346 4.83 3.12 -19.28
CA MET A 346 4.08 2.14 -20.07
C MET A 346 5.04 1.13 -20.70
N VAL A 347 4.75 -0.15 -20.56
CA VAL A 347 5.41 -1.27 -21.24
C VAL A 347 4.52 -1.77 -22.36
N ALA A 348 5.12 -2.11 -23.50
CA ALA A 348 4.48 -2.87 -24.57
C ALA A 348 5.32 -4.09 -24.92
N LEU A 349 4.68 -5.27 -24.89
CA LEU A 349 5.23 -6.57 -25.27
C LEU A 349 4.62 -6.95 -26.63
N HIS A 350 5.45 -6.89 -27.67
CA HIS A 350 5.04 -7.04 -29.06
C HIS A 350 5.00 -8.52 -29.45
N PRO A 351 4.12 -8.95 -30.38
CA PRO A 351 4.03 -10.35 -30.83
C PRO A 351 5.33 -10.93 -31.41
N ASP A 352 6.21 -10.06 -31.92
CA ASP A 352 7.53 -10.41 -32.46
C ASP A 352 8.58 -10.73 -31.36
N GLY A 353 8.19 -10.66 -30.08
CA GLY A 353 9.05 -10.92 -28.92
C GLY A 353 9.74 -9.68 -28.36
N ARG A 354 9.63 -8.53 -29.01
CA ARG A 354 10.25 -7.27 -28.54
C ARG A 354 9.47 -6.68 -27.37
N GLY A 355 10.18 -6.07 -26.42
CA GLY A 355 9.62 -5.26 -25.37
C GLY A 355 10.06 -3.79 -25.47
N THR A 356 9.16 -2.83 -25.20
CA THR A 356 9.47 -1.39 -25.22
C THR A 356 8.89 -0.67 -24.02
N LEU A 357 9.60 0.36 -23.53
CA LEU A 357 9.18 1.20 -22.42
C LEU A 357 8.93 2.64 -22.91
N MET A 358 7.86 3.26 -22.42
CA MET A 358 7.51 4.66 -22.66
C MET A 358 7.28 5.37 -21.33
N ARG A 359 8.25 6.20 -20.96
CA ARG A 359 8.28 7.03 -19.75
C ARG A 359 7.29 8.19 -19.87
N SER A 360 6.49 8.44 -18.83
CA SER A 360 5.45 9.49 -18.84
C SER A 360 5.94 10.85 -18.31
N GLY A 361 7.09 10.88 -17.63
CA GLY A 361 7.55 12.00 -16.81
C GLY A 361 6.84 12.12 -15.45
N ALA A 362 5.84 11.28 -15.18
CA ALA A 362 5.05 11.31 -13.95
C ALA A 362 5.78 10.57 -12.82
N VAL A 363 6.39 11.34 -11.92
CA VAL A 363 7.10 10.79 -10.76
C VAL A 363 6.12 10.54 -9.61
N GLY A 364 6.00 9.29 -9.17
CA GLY A 364 4.98 8.86 -8.24
C GLY A 364 4.90 7.35 -8.05
N GLU A 365 4.03 6.96 -7.13
CA GLU A 365 3.73 5.58 -6.73
C GLU A 365 2.21 5.39 -6.59
N PHE A 366 1.80 4.17 -6.23
CA PHE A 366 0.40 3.79 -6.03
C PHE A 366 -0.48 4.08 -7.28
N PRO A 367 -0.17 3.48 -8.44
CA PRO A 367 -0.98 3.63 -9.63
C PRO A 367 -2.39 3.07 -9.39
N GLN A 368 -3.41 3.85 -9.73
CA GLN A 368 -4.81 3.56 -9.51
C GLN A 368 -5.63 3.78 -10.77
N ASN A 369 -6.52 2.83 -11.05
CA ASN A 369 -7.18 2.68 -12.34
C ASN A 369 -8.69 2.45 -12.14
N ASP A 370 -9.45 2.64 -13.21
CA ASP A 370 -10.87 2.31 -13.23
C ASP A 370 -11.08 0.80 -13.31
N ARG A 371 -11.40 0.16 -12.18
CA ARG A 371 -11.55 -1.30 -12.09
C ARG A 371 -12.65 -1.86 -13.01
N ARG A 372 -13.56 -1.03 -13.51
CA ARG A 372 -14.62 -1.48 -14.44
C ARG A 372 -14.08 -1.84 -15.82
N VAL A 373 -12.86 -1.40 -16.15
CA VAL A 373 -12.14 -1.76 -17.37
C VAL A 373 -10.92 -2.62 -17.06
N ALA A 374 -10.90 -3.32 -15.91
CA ALA A 374 -9.80 -4.20 -15.55
C ALA A 374 -9.52 -5.23 -16.65
N GLY A 375 -8.25 -5.39 -17.03
CA GLY A 375 -7.84 -6.25 -18.13
C GLY A 375 -8.17 -5.75 -19.54
N GLN A 376 -8.81 -4.58 -19.68
CA GLN A 376 -9.23 -3.99 -20.94
C GLN A 376 -8.45 -2.70 -21.25
N ARG A 377 -8.52 -2.28 -22.52
CA ARG A 377 -7.87 -1.04 -22.96
C ARG A 377 -8.37 0.14 -22.14
N ARG A 378 -7.43 0.97 -21.72
CA ARG A 378 -7.66 2.16 -20.91
C ARG A 378 -6.73 3.30 -21.33
N ARG A 379 -7.06 4.49 -20.88
CA ARG A 379 -6.38 5.75 -21.18
C ARG A 379 -5.79 6.43 -19.95
N PHE A 380 -6.43 6.29 -18.79
CA PHE A 380 -6.03 7.04 -17.60
C PHE A 380 -5.40 6.15 -16.52
N THR A 381 -4.30 6.64 -15.93
CA THR A 381 -3.75 6.11 -14.68
C THR A 381 -3.61 7.26 -13.69
N SER A 382 -4.24 7.14 -12.53
CA SER A 382 -4.00 8.05 -11.40
C SER A 382 -2.85 7.55 -10.53
N TYR A 383 -2.19 8.43 -9.81
CA TYR A 383 -1.06 8.08 -8.95
C TYR A 383 -0.93 9.06 -7.79
N SER A 384 -0.22 8.65 -6.74
CA SER A 384 0.18 9.51 -5.63
C SER A 384 1.65 9.91 -5.81
N GLY A 385 1.96 11.19 -5.72
CA GLY A 385 3.32 11.65 -5.98
C GLY A 385 3.46 13.14 -5.75
N LEU A 386 4.02 13.84 -6.75
CA LEU A 386 4.29 15.27 -6.65
C LEU A 386 5.11 15.56 -5.39
N TYR A 387 6.22 14.85 -5.20
CA TYR A 387 7.04 14.95 -4.00
C TYR A 387 7.57 16.37 -3.77
N GLY A 388 7.74 16.73 -2.49
CA GLY A 388 8.47 17.93 -2.09
C GLY A 388 9.97 17.64 -2.01
N LYS A 389 10.81 18.67 -2.21
CA LYS A 389 12.26 18.50 -2.07
C LYS A 389 12.62 18.03 -0.65
N GLY A 390 13.34 16.91 -0.54
CA GLY A 390 13.74 16.34 0.74
C GLY A 390 12.58 15.77 1.57
N ARG A 391 11.43 15.50 0.95
CA ARG A 391 10.26 14.89 1.60
C ARG A 391 10.11 13.44 1.12
N PRO A 392 9.98 12.45 2.04
CA PRO A 392 9.93 11.05 1.64
C PRO A 392 8.55 10.58 1.17
N PHE A 393 7.49 11.34 1.50
CA PHE A 393 6.13 10.99 1.15
C PHE A 393 5.56 11.92 0.08
N ALA A 394 4.59 11.41 -0.67
CA ALA A 394 3.86 12.16 -1.66
C ALA A 394 3.18 13.40 -1.03
N GLN A 395 3.00 14.45 -1.82
CA GLN A 395 2.30 15.68 -1.40
C GLN A 395 1.13 16.03 -2.33
N GLY A 396 0.86 15.18 -3.30
CA GLY A 396 -0.24 15.37 -4.22
C GLY A 396 -0.62 14.10 -4.97
N VAL A 397 -1.64 14.24 -5.80
CA VAL A 397 -2.16 13.19 -6.68
C VAL A 397 -2.14 13.69 -8.11
N GLY A 398 -1.93 12.78 -9.06
CA GLY A 398 -1.93 13.09 -10.48
C GLY A 398 -2.71 12.08 -11.30
N ILE A 399 -3.00 12.44 -12.55
CA ILE A 399 -3.57 11.58 -13.58
C ILE A 399 -2.72 11.74 -14.84
N VAL A 400 -2.24 10.60 -15.35
CA VAL A 400 -1.63 10.49 -16.68
C VAL A 400 -2.71 10.19 -17.70
N ASP A 401 -2.67 10.89 -18.84
CA ASP A 401 -3.47 10.59 -20.02
C ASP A 401 -2.56 9.95 -21.07
N TRP A 402 -2.62 8.62 -21.21
CA TRP A 402 -1.74 7.86 -22.11
C TRP A 402 -2.02 8.11 -23.59
N GLU A 403 -3.20 8.62 -23.95
CA GLU A 403 -3.58 8.86 -25.34
C GLU A 403 -3.15 10.26 -25.80
N LYS A 404 -3.41 11.28 -24.98
CA LYS A 404 -3.01 12.67 -25.30
C LYS A 404 -1.55 12.96 -24.94
N GLY A 405 -0.98 12.16 -24.04
CA GLY A 405 0.26 12.50 -23.35
C GLY A 405 0.04 13.57 -22.28
N GLY A 406 0.94 13.59 -21.30
CA GLY A 406 0.96 14.60 -20.24
C GLY A 406 0.27 14.17 -18.95
N THR A 407 0.40 15.04 -17.96
CA THR A 407 -0.05 14.81 -16.59
C THR A 407 -0.78 16.04 -16.08
N ARG A 408 -1.79 15.81 -15.25
CA ARG A 408 -2.44 16.86 -14.44
C ARG A 408 -2.52 16.40 -13.01
N GLY A 409 -2.52 17.32 -12.07
CA GLY A 409 -2.44 16.95 -10.66
C GLY A 409 -2.80 18.07 -9.71
N TYR A 410 -2.96 17.69 -8.45
CA TYR A 410 -3.24 18.59 -7.35
C TYR A 410 -2.26 18.33 -6.20
N ARG A 411 -1.66 19.41 -5.69
CA ARG A 411 -0.74 19.39 -4.54
C ARG A 411 -1.47 19.96 -3.32
N PHE A 412 -1.52 19.19 -2.24
CA PHE A 412 -2.21 19.59 -1.01
C PHE A 412 -1.42 20.62 -0.20
N GLY A 413 -0.09 20.62 -0.32
CA GLY A 413 0.79 21.55 0.38
C GLY A 413 1.95 20.83 1.09
N ALA A 414 2.85 21.60 1.69
CA ALA A 414 4.06 21.07 2.31
C ALA A 414 3.80 20.25 3.59
N ASP A 415 2.70 20.55 4.29
CA ASP A 415 2.32 19.95 5.56
C ASP A 415 1.48 18.68 5.41
N GLN A 416 1.36 18.14 4.20
CA GLN A 416 0.46 17.02 3.89
C GLN A 416 1.28 15.84 3.40
N LEU A 417 1.16 14.71 4.09
CA LEU A 417 1.67 13.42 3.61
C LEU A 417 0.52 12.68 2.95
N VAL A 418 0.61 12.46 1.64
CA VAL A 418 -0.44 11.87 0.81
C VAL A 418 -0.27 10.36 0.75
N GLU A 419 -1.32 9.63 1.11
CA GLU A 419 -1.44 8.17 0.94
C GLU A 419 -2.00 7.84 -0.46
N GLU A 420 -2.26 6.57 -0.75
CA GLU A 420 -2.94 6.16 -1.98
C GLU A 420 -4.37 6.74 -2.08
N PHE A 421 -4.75 7.16 -3.29
CA PHE A 421 -6.09 7.62 -3.63
C PHE A 421 -6.76 6.66 -4.60
N LEU A 422 -7.89 6.07 -4.21
CA LEU A 422 -8.62 5.12 -5.03
C LEU A 422 -9.55 5.84 -6.01
N PHE A 423 -9.63 5.32 -7.23
CA PHE A 423 -10.66 5.75 -8.18
C PHE A 423 -12.02 5.15 -7.81
N VAL A 424 -13.03 6.01 -7.70
CA VAL A 424 -14.43 5.63 -7.45
C VAL A 424 -15.30 6.15 -8.60
N PRO A 425 -15.99 5.28 -9.35
CA PRO A 425 -16.74 5.69 -10.54
C PRO A 425 -18.00 6.49 -10.19
N ARG A 426 -18.35 7.46 -11.05
CA ARG A 426 -19.60 8.23 -10.97
C ARG A 426 -20.66 7.75 -11.96
N GLY A 427 -20.24 7.42 -13.17
CA GLY A 427 -21.07 7.02 -14.31
C GLY A 427 -20.24 6.17 -15.27
N SER A 428 -20.77 5.76 -16.43
CA SER A 428 -20.17 4.72 -17.30
C SER A 428 -18.87 5.11 -18.03
N GLY A 429 -18.53 6.40 -18.14
CA GLY A 429 -17.31 6.83 -18.82
C GLY A 429 -16.03 6.45 -18.08
N GLU A 430 -15.00 6.03 -18.82
CA GLU A 430 -13.67 5.77 -18.24
C GLU A 430 -13.12 7.06 -17.60
N GLY A 431 -12.60 6.94 -16.38
CA GLY A 431 -12.01 8.08 -15.68
C GLY A 431 -13.03 9.13 -15.19
N ASP A 432 -14.33 8.93 -15.42
CA ASP A 432 -15.40 9.78 -14.86
C ASP A 432 -15.77 9.33 -13.45
N GLY A 433 -15.24 10.02 -12.45
CA GLY A 433 -15.38 9.60 -11.08
C GLY A 433 -14.75 10.55 -10.08
N TRP A 434 -14.31 9.97 -8.98
CA TRP A 434 -13.61 10.67 -7.92
C TRP A 434 -12.33 9.94 -7.55
N LEU A 435 -11.34 10.69 -7.10
CA LEU A 435 -10.24 10.14 -6.33
C LEU A 435 -10.58 10.31 -4.84
N VAL A 436 -10.61 9.20 -4.11
CA VAL A 436 -10.93 9.16 -2.68
C VAL A 436 -9.75 8.58 -1.92
N GLY A 437 -9.21 9.35 -0.99
CA GLY A 437 -8.01 8.97 -0.27
C GLY A 437 -7.75 9.88 0.91
N THR A 438 -6.66 9.59 1.62
CA THR A 438 -6.36 10.20 2.90
C THR A 438 -5.00 10.89 2.88
N THR A 439 -4.87 11.90 3.73
CA THR A 439 -3.58 12.51 4.03
C THR A 439 -3.36 12.54 5.53
N LEU A 440 -2.09 12.64 5.93
CA LEU A 440 -1.71 13.00 7.27
C LEU A 440 -1.25 14.46 7.28
N ASN A 441 -2.07 15.33 7.90
CA ASN A 441 -1.78 16.74 8.04
C ASN A 441 -0.83 16.95 9.24
N LEU A 442 0.39 17.38 8.97
CA LEU A 442 1.46 17.57 9.95
C LEU A 442 1.19 18.75 10.88
N ALA A 443 0.65 19.84 10.35
CA ALA A 443 0.35 21.04 11.13
C ALA A 443 -0.84 20.80 12.09
N ALA A 444 -1.90 20.17 11.59
CA ALA A 444 -3.06 19.81 12.39
C ALA A 444 -2.84 18.55 13.24
N ARG A 445 -1.79 17.76 12.94
CA ARG A 445 -1.52 16.43 13.50
C ARG A 445 -2.77 15.55 13.47
N ALA A 446 -3.37 15.44 12.29
CA ALA A 446 -4.62 14.75 12.10
C ALA A 446 -4.68 14.06 10.72
N THR A 447 -5.32 12.90 10.67
CA THR A 447 -5.68 12.25 9.42
C THR A 447 -6.86 12.97 8.79
N GLU A 448 -6.75 13.28 7.51
CA GLU A 448 -7.79 13.92 6.70
C GLU A 448 -8.24 12.97 5.59
N LEU A 449 -9.53 13.04 5.24
CA LEU A 449 -10.15 12.29 4.16
C LEU A 449 -10.60 13.28 3.09
N HIS A 450 -10.28 12.99 1.84
CA HIS A 450 -10.53 13.89 0.72
C HIS A 450 -11.23 13.19 -0.44
N VAL A 451 -12.04 13.97 -1.14
CA VAL A 451 -12.71 13.58 -2.39
C VAL A 451 -12.34 14.61 -3.44
N LEU A 452 -11.69 14.19 -4.53
CA LEU A 452 -11.36 15.04 -5.67
C LEU A 452 -12.20 14.62 -6.87
N ASP A 453 -12.71 15.59 -7.63
CA ASP A 453 -13.40 15.32 -8.89
C ASP A 453 -12.36 15.11 -10.01
N THR A 454 -12.39 13.96 -10.67
CA THR A 454 -11.46 13.68 -11.77
C THR A 454 -11.66 14.61 -12.97
N ARG A 455 -12.80 15.29 -13.11
CA ARG A 455 -13.03 16.26 -14.20
C ARG A 455 -12.33 17.60 -13.98
N SER A 456 -12.00 17.92 -12.74
CA SER A 456 -11.39 19.19 -12.33
C SER A 456 -10.39 18.98 -11.20
N LEU A 457 -9.45 18.05 -11.40
CA LEU A 457 -8.52 17.58 -10.37
C LEU A 457 -7.75 18.75 -9.75
N GLU A 458 -7.32 19.68 -10.59
CA GLU A 458 -6.52 20.86 -10.30
C GLU A 458 -7.25 21.86 -9.38
N ALA A 459 -8.59 21.81 -9.33
CA ALA A 459 -9.39 22.63 -8.41
C ALA A 459 -9.31 22.13 -6.95
N GLY A 460 -8.76 20.94 -6.72
CA GLY A 460 -8.60 20.34 -5.40
C GLY A 460 -9.85 19.62 -4.90
N PRO A 461 -9.89 19.29 -3.60
CA PRO A 461 -10.95 18.47 -3.03
C PRO A 461 -12.31 19.18 -3.05
N VAL A 462 -13.32 18.52 -3.61
CA VAL A 462 -14.73 18.94 -3.55
C VAL A 462 -15.34 18.73 -2.17
N ALA A 463 -14.73 17.87 -1.35
CA ALA A 463 -15.05 17.70 0.06
C ALA A 463 -13.82 17.22 0.84
N SER A 464 -13.69 17.66 2.09
CA SER A 464 -12.65 17.19 3.01
C SER A 464 -13.17 17.08 4.45
N TRP A 465 -12.70 16.08 5.18
CA TRP A 465 -12.99 15.89 6.60
C TRP A 465 -11.70 15.63 7.37
N ARG A 466 -11.69 15.96 8.66
CA ARG A 466 -10.56 15.79 9.56
C ARG A 466 -10.95 14.94 10.77
N ALA A 467 -10.15 13.94 11.08
CA ALA A 467 -10.26 13.19 12.33
C ALA A 467 -9.65 13.99 13.50
N ASP A 468 -9.99 13.60 14.72
CA ASP A 468 -9.34 14.07 15.94
C ASP A 468 -8.15 13.17 16.36
N ALA A 469 -7.62 12.39 15.41
CA ALA A 469 -6.48 11.50 15.57
C ALA A 469 -5.53 11.61 14.38
N ALA A 470 -4.24 11.38 14.60
CA ALA A 470 -3.23 11.20 13.57
C ALA A 470 -2.91 9.71 13.46
N LEU A 471 -3.21 9.11 12.31
CA LEU A 471 -2.77 7.77 11.98
C LEU A 471 -1.56 7.86 11.02
N PRO A 472 -0.53 7.00 11.19
CA PRO A 472 0.65 7.00 10.33
C PRO A 472 0.27 6.68 8.88
N VAL A 473 1.15 7.05 7.95
CA VAL A 473 0.97 6.79 6.50
C VAL A 473 0.84 5.28 6.30
N GLY A 474 -0.25 4.86 5.66
CA GLY A 474 -0.53 3.48 5.31
C GLY A 474 -0.08 3.12 3.90
N PHE A 475 -0.55 1.95 3.46
CA PHE A 475 -0.26 1.37 2.16
C PHE A 475 -1.53 1.30 1.32
N HIS A 476 -2.09 0.11 1.07
CA HIS A 476 -3.17 -0.09 0.09
C HIS A 476 -4.56 -0.18 0.71
N GLY A 477 -5.56 -0.01 -0.14
CA GLY A 477 -6.94 0.07 0.25
C GLY A 477 -7.90 -0.47 -0.79
N THR A 478 -9.17 -0.54 -0.40
CA THR A 478 -10.26 -0.85 -1.31
C THR A 478 -11.47 0.00 -0.96
N PHE A 479 -12.28 0.35 -1.96
CA PHE A 479 -13.53 1.07 -1.77
C PHE A 479 -14.71 0.12 -1.96
N ARG A 480 -15.58 0.04 -0.95
CA ARG A 480 -16.85 -0.67 -1.03
C ARG A 480 -17.96 0.36 -1.25
N GLN A 481 -18.53 0.40 -2.46
CA GLN A 481 -19.72 1.20 -2.73
C GLN A 481 -20.87 0.73 -1.82
N GLY A 482 -21.66 1.67 -1.30
CA GLY A 482 -22.78 1.39 -0.41
C GLY A 482 -24.11 1.95 -0.89
#